data_AF-A0A261Y7J4-F1
#
_entry.id   AF-A0A261Y7J4-F1
#
_cell.length_a   1.000
_cell.length_b   1.000
_cell.length_c   1.000
_cell.angle_alpha   90.00
_cell.angle_beta   90.00
_cell.angle_gamma   90.00
#
_symmetry.space_group_name_H-M   'P 1'
#
loop_
_entity.id
_entity.type
_entity.pdbx_description
1 polymer ?
#
loop_
_entity_poly.entity_id
_entity_poly.type
_entity_poly.pdbx_seq_one_letter_code
_entity_poly.pdbx_strand_id
1 'polypeptide(L)'
;MTLNTHDTVSLDLFPTIQLPEGFKTDTEVLDTLERQTSQRSEVSRPVQDATNSQSPDTALEPTQAQASIREKPAGKKYTYKLPWPPAMSDLLSNVFFAGFLLIVGGACLAFQAGCNGTLGGTTGRSFAAIFSFGSGSICCLLYFLIDVYAVRSETAPNAKDMVSVPWWGFLGGILGTYYVIVNILTVPKLGAGVVLSVFVCSQIIFACIIDHFALVGVPQRTFTLWRGLGVIGLVGSVAVITKF
;
A
#
# COMPACT_ATOMS: atom_id res chain seq x y z
N MET A 1 -17.44 -18.72 -55.78
CA MET A 1 -18.02 -19.88 -55.07
C MET A 1 -18.75 -19.32 -53.85
N THR A 2 -20.00 -19.71 -53.72
CA THR A 2 -21.11 -19.23 -52.88
C THR A 2 -20.89 -19.30 -51.35
N LEU A 3 -21.49 -18.32 -50.64
CA LEU A 3 -22.24 -18.34 -49.33
C LEU A 3 -21.68 -19.17 -48.16
N ASN A 4 -21.67 -18.75 -46.88
CA ASN A 4 -22.79 -18.33 -46.00
C ASN A 4 -22.13 -17.96 -44.62
N THR A 5 -22.31 -16.78 -44.01
CA THR A 5 -23.30 -16.38 -42.97
C THR A 5 -23.76 -17.44 -41.96
N HIS A 6 -23.81 -17.02 -40.67
CA HIS A 6 -24.25 -17.72 -39.44
C HIS A 6 -23.15 -18.62 -38.80
N ASP A 7 -22.70 -18.47 -37.54
CA ASP A 7 -23.49 -18.44 -36.31
C ASP A 7 -22.74 -17.94 -35.05
N THR A 8 -23.50 -17.21 -34.23
CA THR A 8 -23.57 -17.16 -32.75
C THR A 8 -22.32 -17.16 -31.86
N VAL A 9 -22.21 -16.05 -31.12
CA VAL A 9 -21.56 -15.93 -29.81
C VAL A 9 -22.16 -16.94 -28.82
N SER A 10 -21.38 -17.94 -28.41
CA SER A 10 -21.72 -18.80 -27.27
C SER A 10 -21.02 -18.28 -26.00
N LEU A 11 -21.83 -17.74 -25.11
CA LEU A 11 -21.48 -17.45 -23.71
C LEU A 11 -21.43 -18.77 -22.94
N ASP A 12 -20.24 -19.34 -22.77
CA ASP A 12 -20.02 -20.43 -21.80
C ASP A 12 -20.01 -19.84 -20.39
N LEU A 13 -21.20 -19.78 -19.79
CA LEU A 13 -21.41 -19.42 -18.39
C LEU A 13 -21.93 -20.65 -17.64
N PHE A 14 -21.13 -21.08 -16.66
CA PHE A 14 -21.35 -22.06 -15.60
C PHE A 14 -21.04 -23.55 -15.86
N PRO A 15 -20.25 -24.20 -14.98
CA PRO A 15 -20.11 -25.65 -14.96
C PRO A 15 -21.34 -26.32 -14.34
N THR A 16 -21.74 -27.44 -14.92
CA THR A 16 -22.76 -28.38 -14.45
C THR A 16 -22.47 -28.85 -13.01
N ILE A 17 -23.35 -28.51 -12.07
CA ILE A 17 -23.33 -29.03 -10.70
C ILE A 17 -23.90 -30.45 -10.72
N GLN A 18 -23.06 -31.44 -10.41
CA GLN A 18 -23.48 -32.80 -10.08
C GLN A 18 -24.16 -32.78 -8.71
N LEU A 19 -25.41 -33.23 -8.62
CA LEU A 19 -26.13 -33.43 -7.36
C LEU A 19 -25.68 -34.77 -6.73
N PRO A 20 -25.42 -34.83 -5.41
CA PRO A 20 -25.14 -36.10 -4.74
C PRO A 20 -26.40 -36.96 -4.63
N GLU A 21 -26.25 -38.27 -4.89
CA GLU A 21 -27.31 -39.26 -4.70
C GLU A 21 -27.75 -39.35 -3.22
N GLY A 22 -29.06 -39.31 -2.98
CA GLY A 22 -29.63 -39.48 -1.63
C GLY A 22 -30.78 -38.55 -1.24
N PHE A 23 -31.48 -37.92 -2.19
CA PHE A 23 -32.63 -37.07 -1.88
C PHE A 23 -33.88 -37.91 -1.56
N LYS A 24 -34.11 -38.18 -0.27
CA LYS A 24 -35.43 -38.59 0.22
C LYS A 24 -36.33 -37.36 0.25
N THR A 25 -37.39 -37.39 -0.55
CA THR A 25 -38.61 -36.63 -0.27
C THR A 25 -39.16 -37.04 1.09
N ASP A 26 -39.77 -36.09 1.83
CA ASP A 26 -41.11 -36.26 2.43
C ASP A 26 -41.35 -35.35 3.67
N THR A 27 -42.39 -34.51 3.53
CA THR A 27 -43.35 -34.04 4.56
C THR A 27 -42.92 -33.26 5.81
N GLU A 28 -41.74 -33.42 6.40
CA GLU A 28 -41.41 -32.75 7.69
C GLU A 28 -41.18 -31.24 7.56
N VAL A 29 -40.62 -30.78 6.43
CA VAL A 29 -40.30 -29.36 6.22
C VAL A 29 -41.57 -28.53 6.00
N LEU A 30 -42.59 -29.10 5.34
CA LEU A 30 -43.86 -28.41 5.09
C LEU A 30 -44.71 -28.28 6.36
N ASP A 31 -44.71 -29.30 7.22
CA ASP A 31 -45.41 -29.29 8.52
C ASP A 31 -44.79 -28.26 9.49
N THR A 32 -43.47 -28.07 9.39
CA THR A 32 -42.73 -27.08 10.18
C THR A 32 -43.06 -25.64 9.75
N LEU A 33 -43.30 -25.42 8.45
CA LEU A 33 -43.64 -24.11 7.90
C LEU A 33 -45.10 -23.70 8.19
N GLU A 34 -46.05 -24.63 8.21
CA GLU A 34 -47.45 -24.31 8.59
C GLU A 34 -47.57 -23.91 10.07
N ARG A 35 -46.83 -24.57 10.97
CA ARG A 35 -46.84 -24.23 12.41
C ARG A 35 -46.31 -22.82 12.69
N GLN A 36 -45.30 -22.36 11.95
CA GLN A 36 -44.76 -21.01 12.09
C GLN A 36 -45.71 -19.92 11.57
N THR A 37 -46.50 -20.25 10.55
CA THR A 37 -47.45 -19.30 9.95
C THR A 37 -48.68 -19.10 10.86
N SER A 38 -49.12 -20.15 11.56
CA SER A 38 -50.23 -20.09 12.53
C SER A 38 -49.90 -19.20 13.74
N GLN A 39 -48.68 -19.29 14.30
CA GLN A 39 -48.24 -18.42 15.41
C GLN A 39 -48.12 -16.94 15.03
N ARG A 40 -47.87 -16.62 13.74
CA ARG A 40 -47.74 -15.24 13.28
C ARG A 40 -49.09 -14.50 13.19
N SER A 41 -50.21 -15.24 13.17
CA SER A 41 -51.55 -14.68 13.06
C SER A 41 -52.14 -14.19 14.39
N GLU A 42 -51.63 -14.63 15.54
CA GLU A 42 -52.12 -14.20 16.87
C GLU A 42 -51.57 -12.85 17.35
N VAL A 43 -50.48 -12.35 16.75
CA VAL A 43 -49.81 -11.11 17.18
C VAL A 43 -50.41 -9.83 16.56
N SER A 44 -51.37 -9.96 15.63
CA SER A 44 -52.03 -8.82 14.98
C SER A 44 -53.50 -8.72 15.37
N ARG A 45 -53.78 -8.32 16.63
CA ARG A 45 -55.09 -7.77 17.01
C ARG A 45 -54.97 -6.27 17.30
N PRO A 46 -55.83 -5.40 16.74
CA PRO A 46 -55.82 -3.98 17.07
C PRO A 46 -56.44 -3.77 18.45
N VAL A 47 -55.73 -3.05 19.33
CA VAL A 47 -56.28 -2.56 20.60
C VAL A 47 -56.98 -1.23 20.33
N GLN A 48 -58.29 -1.22 20.54
CA GLN A 48 -59.15 -0.05 20.46
C GLN A 48 -59.60 0.33 21.88
N ASP A 49 -59.67 1.64 22.10
CA ASP A 49 -60.33 2.39 23.18
C ASP A 49 -59.66 2.49 24.56
N ALA A 50 -59.22 3.72 24.90
CA ALA A 50 -59.75 4.47 26.03
C ALA A 50 -59.33 5.96 25.99
N THR A 51 -60.34 6.81 26.09
CA THR A 51 -60.35 8.27 26.04
C THR A 51 -59.94 8.96 27.36
N ASN A 52 -59.27 10.11 27.21
CA ASN A 52 -59.47 11.38 27.96
C ASN A 52 -58.73 11.64 29.31
N SER A 53 -57.81 12.61 29.37
CA SER A 53 -57.97 13.92 30.07
C SER A 53 -56.64 14.69 30.36
N GLN A 54 -56.58 15.97 29.92
CA GLN A 54 -55.84 17.18 30.42
C GLN A 54 -54.27 17.14 30.50
N SER A 55 -53.47 18.16 30.16
CA SER A 55 -53.56 19.65 30.13
C SER A 55 -52.45 20.25 29.21
N PRO A 56 -52.57 21.46 28.64
CA PRO A 56 -51.53 22.12 27.84
C PRO A 56 -50.58 23.00 28.68
N ASP A 57 -49.45 23.39 28.08
CA ASP A 57 -48.37 24.28 28.54
C ASP A 57 -47.13 23.59 29.12
N THR A 58 -46.04 23.54 28.35
CA THR A 58 -44.67 23.98 28.76
C THR A 58 -43.68 23.88 27.57
N ALA A 59 -43.07 25.03 27.26
CA ALA A 59 -41.76 25.26 26.64
C ALA A 59 -41.47 24.82 25.19
N LEU A 60 -41.31 25.85 24.34
CA LEU A 60 -40.55 25.83 23.09
C LEU A 60 -39.05 25.57 23.38
N GLU A 61 -38.49 24.45 22.93
CA GLU A 61 -37.04 24.30 22.74
C GLU A 61 -36.66 24.37 21.25
N PRO A 62 -35.82 25.34 20.83
CA PRO A 62 -35.30 25.40 19.47
C PRO A 62 -33.81 25.00 19.46
N THR A 63 -33.44 23.72 19.53
CA THR A 63 -32.01 23.32 19.36
C THR A 63 -31.81 21.87 18.91
N GLN A 64 -31.98 21.60 17.61
CA GLN A 64 -31.39 20.42 16.95
C GLN A 64 -30.87 20.73 15.53
N ALA A 65 -30.71 22.01 15.16
CA ALA A 65 -30.19 22.42 13.86
C ALA A 65 -28.73 22.90 13.93
N GLN A 66 -27.90 22.24 14.76
CA GLN A 66 -26.47 22.53 14.84
C GLN A 66 -25.65 21.30 14.42
N ALA A 67 -25.01 21.46 13.26
CA ALA A 67 -23.68 20.93 12.97
C ALA A 67 -23.53 19.40 12.92
N SER A 68 -24.05 18.78 11.87
CA SER A 68 -23.33 17.65 11.25
C SER A 68 -22.07 18.17 10.56
N ILE A 69 -21.10 18.66 11.33
CA ILE A 69 -19.72 18.75 10.84
C ILE A 69 -19.31 17.32 10.61
N ARG A 70 -19.29 16.92 9.34
CA ARG A 70 -18.70 15.67 8.87
C ARG A 70 -17.25 15.68 9.32
N GLU A 71 -16.97 15.13 10.49
CA GLU A 71 -15.60 14.87 10.92
C GLU A 71 -14.96 14.01 9.83
N LYS A 72 -13.94 14.58 9.19
CA LYS A 72 -13.11 13.86 8.23
C LYS A 72 -12.54 12.66 9.00
N PRO A 73 -12.78 11.40 8.58
CA PRO A 73 -12.37 10.25 9.37
C PRO A 73 -10.87 10.38 9.64
N ALA A 74 -10.52 10.42 10.92
CA ALA A 74 -9.15 10.57 11.38
C ALA A 74 -8.28 9.57 10.62
N GLY A 75 -7.29 10.08 9.90
CA GLY A 75 -6.38 9.26 9.10
C GLY A 75 -5.87 8.10 9.95
N LYS A 76 -6.14 6.87 9.49
CA LYS A 76 -5.71 5.64 10.15
C LYS A 76 -4.22 5.79 10.45
N LYS A 77 -3.84 5.89 11.73
CA LYS A 77 -2.42 5.92 12.12
C LYS A 77 -1.85 4.53 11.81
N TYR A 78 -1.13 4.42 10.71
CA TYR A 78 -0.34 3.24 10.41
C TYR A 78 0.84 3.21 11.39
N THR A 79 0.61 2.64 12.57
CA THR A 79 1.66 2.41 13.55
C THR A 79 2.41 1.16 13.08
N TYR A 80 3.53 1.36 12.40
CA TYR A 80 4.43 0.27 12.01
C TYR A 80 5.10 -0.31 13.26
N LYS A 81 4.43 -1.22 13.97
CA LYS A 81 5.10 -2.08 14.95
C LYS A 81 5.89 -3.11 14.17
N LEU A 82 7.16 -2.81 13.93
CA LEU A 82 8.07 -3.78 13.34
C LEU A 82 8.30 -4.91 14.36
N PRO A 83 8.17 -6.18 13.97
CA PRO A 83 8.31 -7.34 14.85
C PRO A 83 9.79 -7.73 15.00
N TRP A 84 10.65 -6.77 15.36
CA TRP A 84 12.06 -7.05 15.60
C TRP A 84 12.29 -7.52 17.06
N PRO A 85 13.34 -8.32 17.31
CA PRO A 85 13.80 -8.58 18.68
C PRO A 85 14.11 -7.27 19.42
N PRO A 86 13.86 -7.18 20.74
CA PRO A 86 14.05 -5.94 21.51
C PRO A 86 15.45 -5.32 21.37
N ALA A 87 16.49 -6.15 21.31
CA ALA A 87 17.87 -5.69 21.13
C ALA A 87 18.09 -4.94 19.80
N MET A 88 17.38 -5.31 18.72
CA MET A 88 17.50 -4.64 17.43
C MET A 88 16.75 -3.31 17.40
N SER A 89 15.59 -3.22 18.07
CA SER A 89 14.91 -1.92 18.24
C SER A 89 15.77 -0.95 19.05
N ASP A 90 16.47 -1.43 20.08
CA ASP A 90 17.35 -0.60 20.90
C ASP A 90 18.55 -0.09 20.08
N LEU A 91 19.15 -0.93 19.24
CA LEU A 91 20.24 -0.52 18.34
C LEU A 91 19.78 0.51 17.30
N LEU A 92 18.65 0.29 16.64
CA LEU A 92 18.12 1.21 15.63
C LEU A 92 17.61 2.53 16.25
N SER A 93 17.26 2.52 17.54
CA SER A 93 16.93 3.75 18.27
C SER A 93 18.16 4.64 18.51
N ASN A 94 19.37 4.08 18.47
CA ASN A 94 20.61 4.84 18.60
C ASN A 94 20.90 5.62 17.33
N VAL A 95 20.80 6.95 17.41
CA VAL A 95 20.98 7.88 16.29
C VAL A 95 22.35 7.72 15.61
N PHE A 96 23.40 7.40 16.35
CA PHE A 96 24.73 7.20 15.77
C PHE A 96 24.79 5.92 14.93
N PHE A 97 24.21 4.83 15.43
CA PHE A 97 24.17 3.56 14.71
C PHE A 97 23.29 3.65 13.47
N ALA A 98 22.07 4.19 13.61
CA ALA A 98 21.18 4.43 12.48
C ALA A 98 21.82 5.37 11.45
N GLY A 99 22.46 6.45 11.91
CA GLY A 99 23.19 7.39 11.05
C GLY A 99 24.33 6.72 10.29
N PHE A 100 25.11 5.86 10.96
CA PHE A 100 26.16 5.08 10.31
C PHE A 100 25.61 4.19 9.19
N LEU A 101 24.52 3.45 9.44
CA LEU A 101 23.89 2.62 8.40
C LEU A 101 23.40 3.44 7.20
N LEU A 102 22.83 4.63 7.44
CA LEU A 102 22.40 5.53 6.37
C LEU A 102 23.57 6.06 5.54
N ILE A 103 24.69 6.40 6.19
CA ILE A 103 25.92 6.84 5.52
C ILE A 103 26.48 5.71 4.64
N VAL A 104 26.58 4.50 5.19
CA VAL A 104 27.05 3.33 4.44
C VAL A 104 26.11 3.03 3.26
N GLY A 105 24.80 3.08 3.47
CA GLY A 105 23.82 2.92 2.40
C GLY A 105 23.97 3.95 1.28
N GLY A 106 24.20 5.22 1.63
CA GLY A 106 24.49 6.27 0.66
C GLY A 106 25.78 6.03 -0.13
N ALA A 107 26.85 5.59 0.54
CA ALA A 107 28.10 5.23 -0.10
C ALA A 107 27.93 4.04 -1.06
N CYS A 108 27.15 3.02 -0.67
CA CYS A 108 26.82 1.90 -1.53
C CYS A 108 26.05 2.33 -2.79
N LEU A 109 25.09 3.26 -2.68
CA LEU A 109 24.37 3.79 -3.85
C LEU A 109 25.31 4.54 -4.82
N ALA A 110 26.26 5.30 -4.29
CA ALA A 110 27.27 5.97 -5.10
C ALA A 110 28.19 4.98 -5.83
N PHE A 111 28.66 3.95 -5.12
CA PHE A 111 29.47 2.88 -5.70
C PHE A 111 28.69 2.09 -6.77
N GLN A 112 27.43 1.76 -6.49
CA GLN A 112 26.52 1.09 -7.41
C GLN A 112 26.33 1.88 -8.72
N ALA A 113 26.25 3.22 -8.65
CA ALA A 113 26.16 4.05 -9.85
C ALA A 113 27.38 3.86 -10.76
N GLY A 114 28.59 3.81 -10.19
CA GLY A 114 29.82 3.49 -10.93
C GLY A 114 29.79 2.08 -11.53
N CYS A 115 29.42 1.07 -10.74
CA CYS A 115 29.32 -0.32 -11.22
C CYS A 115 28.33 -0.45 -12.38
N ASN A 116 27.14 0.12 -12.24
CA ASN A 116 26.09 0.07 -13.24
C ASN A 116 26.46 0.83 -14.52
N GLY A 117 27.10 2.00 -14.40
CA GLY A 117 27.61 2.75 -15.55
C GLY A 117 28.68 1.97 -16.31
N THR A 118 29.66 1.41 -15.61
CA THR A 118 30.73 0.60 -16.22
C THR A 118 30.17 -0.65 -16.90
N LEU A 119 29.28 -1.38 -16.22
CA LEU A 119 28.69 -2.59 -16.77
C LEU A 119 27.83 -2.27 -18.01
N GLY A 120 27.04 -1.20 -17.96
CA GLY A 120 26.24 -0.72 -19.08
C GLY A 120 27.06 -0.26 -20.29
N GLY A 121 28.21 0.36 -20.05
CA GLY A 121 29.15 0.79 -21.09
C GLY A 121 29.92 -0.35 -21.76
N THR A 122 30.14 -1.45 -21.05
CA THR A 122 30.99 -2.58 -21.51
C THR A 122 30.20 -3.77 -22.04
N THR A 123 29.13 -4.17 -21.36
CA THR A 123 28.36 -5.39 -21.66
C THR A 123 27.01 -5.13 -22.32
N GLY A 124 26.63 -3.86 -22.45
CA GLY A 124 25.35 -3.43 -22.99
C GLY A 124 24.31 -3.13 -21.90
N ARG A 125 23.45 -2.15 -22.21
CA ARG A 125 22.51 -1.53 -21.26
C ARG A 125 21.52 -2.54 -20.65
N SER A 126 20.95 -3.40 -21.48
CA SER A 126 19.94 -4.37 -21.05
C SER A 126 20.52 -5.47 -20.14
N PHE A 127 21.73 -5.96 -20.47
CA PHE A 127 22.41 -6.95 -19.64
C PHE A 127 22.79 -6.37 -18.28
N ALA A 128 23.33 -5.14 -18.25
CA ALA A 128 23.66 -4.46 -17.01
C ALA A 128 22.45 -4.28 -16.09
N ALA A 129 21.28 -3.97 -16.65
CA ALA A 129 20.04 -3.80 -15.87
C ALA A 129 19.58 -5.13 -15.25
N ILE A 130 19.51 -6.20 -16.05
CA ILE A 130 19.10 -7.53 -15.57
C ILE A 130 20.11 -8.05 -14.54
N PHE A 131 21.41 -7.88 -14.76
CA PHE A 131 22.43 -8.34 -13.82
C PHE A 131 22.42 -7.56 -12.50
N SER A 132 22.32 -6.23 -12.56
CA SER A 132 22.25 -5.36 -11.38
C SER A 132 21.02 -5.68 -10.52
N PHE A 133 19.84 -5.76 -11.15
CA PHE A 133 18.61 -6.04 -10.41
C PHE A 133 18.50 -7.52 -10.01
N GLY A 134 19.00 -8.44 -10.83
CA GLY A 134 19.02 -9.87 -10.55
C GLY A 134 19.92 -10.23 -9.37
N SER A 135 21.15 -9.70 -9.34
CA SER A 135 22.05 -9.86 -8.19
C SER A 135 21.47 -9.26 -6.90
N GLY A 136 20.88 -8.07 -6.98
CA GLY A 136 20.15 -7.48 -5.85
C GLY A 136 18.97 -8.34 -5.37
N SER A 137 18.20 -8.91 -6.31
CA SER A 137 17.08 -9.81 -6.00
C SER A 137 17.55 -11.07 -5.27
N ILE A 138 18.71 -11.63 -5.64
CA ILE A 138 19.33 -12.76 -4.92
C ILE A 138 19.68 -12.34 -3.50
N CYS A 139 20.30 -11.17 -3.29
CA CYS A 139 20.59 -10.66 -1.95
C CYS A 139 19.32 -10.47 -1.11
N CYS A 140 18.23 -9.95 -1.69
CA CYS A 140 16.94 -9.83 -1.02
C CYS A 140 16.35 -11.19 -0.67
N LEU A 141 16.48 -12.19 -1.55
CA LEU A 141 16.03 -13.55 -1.28
C LEU A 141 16.82 -14.18 -0.13
N LEU A 142 18.16 -14.03 -0.12
CA LEU A 142 18.99 -14.52 0.98
C LEU A 142 18.62 -13.85 2.30
N TYR A 143 18.41 -12.53 2.29
CA TYR A 143 17.93 -11.80 3.46
C TYR A 143 16.59 -12.34 3.97
N PHE A 144 15.62 -12.58 3.08
CA PHE A 144 14.33 -13.19 3.42
C PHE A 144 14.51 -14.58 4.06
N LEU A 145 15.36 -15.44 3.50
CA LEU A 145 15.62 -16.76 4.05
C LEU A 145 16.27 -16.69 5.45
N ILE A 146 17.22 -15.77 5.66
CA ILE A 146 17.84 -15.56 6.96
C ILE A 146 16.81 -15.06 7.99
N ASP A 147 15.97 -14.10 7.61
CA ASP A 147 14.95 -13.53 8.50
C ASP A 147 13.94 -14.61 8.95
N VAL A 148 13.43 -15.40 8.01
CA VAL A 148 12.43 -16.44 8.29
C VAL A 148 13.02 -17.62 9.06
N TYR A 149 14.18 -18.15 8.65
CA TYR A 149 14.69 -19.41 9.18
C TYR A 149 15.69 -19.25 10.33
N ALA A 150 16.52 -18.20 10.32
CA ALA A 150 17.55 -18.00 11.33
C ALA A 150 17.09 -17.04 12.45
N VAL A 151 16.51 -15.90 12.08
CA VAL A 151 16.00 -14.91 13.05
C VAL A 151 14.65 -15.32 13.63
N ARG A 152 13.88 -16.14 12.88
CA ARG A 152 12.53 -16.60 13.25
C ARG A 152 11.57 -15.44 13.50
N SER A 153 11.71 -14.36 12.73
CA SER A 153 10.75 -13.27 12.77
C SER A 153 9.36 -13.83 12.45
N GLU A 154 8.32 -13.46 13.21
CA GLU A 154 6.93 -13.94 13.05
C GLU A 154 6.27 -13.48 11.72
N THR A 155 7.07 -13.02 10.77
CA THR A 155 6.72 -12.28 9.56
C THR A 155 6.62 -13.11 8.29
N ALA A 156 6.59 -14.44 8.37
CA ALA A 156 6.31 -15.25 7.19
C ALA A 156 4.96 -14.80 6.60
N PRO A 157 4.93 -14.23 5.37
CA PRO A 157 3.75 -13.54 4.88
C PRO A 157 2.59 -14.51 4.74
N ASN A 158 1.49 -14.26 5.47
CA ASN A 158 0.24 -14.97 5.26
C ASN A 158 -0.45 -14.39 4.02
N ALA A 159 -1.07 -15.25 3.20
CA ALA A 159 -1.83 -14.81 2.03
C ALA A 159 -2.88 -13.72 2.37
N LYS A 160 -3.47 -13.78 3.58
CA LYS A 160 -4.42 -12.78 4.07
C LYS A 160 -3.79 -11.40 4.28
N ASP A 161 -2.55 -11.35 4.77
CA ASP A 161 -1.85 -10.08 5.02
C ASP A 161 -1.43 -9.42 3.72
N MET A 162 -1.03 -10.21 2.71
CA MET A 162 -0.66 -9.69 1.39
C MET A 162 -1.81 -8.96 0.69
N VAL A 163 -3.04 -9.47 0.81
CA VAL A 163 -4.24 -8.83 0.21
C VAL A 163 -4.61 -7.53 0.94
N SER A 164 -4.20 -7.37 2.20
CA SER A 164 -4.45 -6.15 2.98
C SER A 164 -3.48 -5.00 2.65
N VAL A 165 -2.35 -5.31 2.00
CA VAL A 165 -1.36 -4.32 1.60
C VAL A 165 -1.92 -3.49 0.44
N PRO A 166 -1.88 -2.15 0.54
CA PRO A 166 -2.34 -1.33 -0.57
C PRO A 166 -1.48 -1.52 -1.83
N TRP A 167 -2.09 -1.40 -3.01
CA TRP A 167 -1.46 -1.72 -4.30
C TRP A 167 -0.12 -1.00 -4.54
N TRP A 168 0.05 0.22 -4.03
CA TRP A 168 1.30 0.99 -4.17
C TRP A 168 2.47 0.38 -3.39
N GLY A 169 2.21 -0.43 -2.36
CA GLY A 169 3.24 -1.15 -1.59
C GLY A 169 4.04 -2.13 -2.45
N PHE A 170 3.46 -2.63 -3.53
CA PHE A 170 4.11 -3.56 -4.45
C PHE A 170 4.93 -2.87 -5.56
N LEU A 171 4.86 -1.54 -5.68
CA LEU A 171 5.56 -0.80 -6.73
C LEU A 171 7.05 -0.60 -6.45
N GLY A 172 7.52 -0.87 -5.24
CA GLY A 172 8.91 -0.59 -4.83
C GLY A 172 9.95 -1.20 -5.78
N GLY A 173 9.77 -2.47 -6.17
CA GLY A 173 10.69 -3.15 -7.09
C GLY A 173 10.70 -2.54 -8.50
N ILE A 174 9.53 -2.15 -9.01
CA ILE A 174 9.39 -1.51 -10.32
C ILE A 174 10.08 -0.14 -10.34
N LEU A 175 9.86 0.67 -9.30
CA LEU A 175 10.50 1.98 -9.14
C LEU A 175 12.03 1.86 -8.99
N GLY A 176 12.50 0.83 -8.27
CA GLY A 176 13.93 0.53 -8.16
C GLY A 176 14.56 0.13 -9.50
N THR A 177 13.85 -0.65 -10.32
CA THR A 177 14.30 -1.03 -11.67
C THR A 177 14.41 0.21 -12.56
N TYR A 178 13.42 1.10 -12.53
CA TYR A 178 13.47 2.38 -13.24
C TYR A 178 14.70 3.21 -12.84
N TYR A 179 14.95 3.35 -11.53
CA TYR A 179 16.15 4.03 -11.02
C TYR A 179 17.44 3.44 -11.61
N VAL A 180 17.59 2.12 -11.58
CA VAL A 180 18.78 1.43 -12.13
C VAL A 180 18.93 1.67 -13.62
N ILE A 181 17.86 1.59 -14.41
CA ILE A 181 17.90 1.85 -15.85
C ILE A 181 18.36 3.27 -16.13
N VAL A 182 17.77 4.27 -15.48
CA VAL A 182 18.19 5.66 -15.64
C VAL A 182 19.66 5.82 -15.32
N ASN A 183 20.12 5.24 -14.21
CA ASN A 183 21.51 5.26 -13.78
C ASN A 183 22.48 4.66 -14.84
N ILE A 184 22.14 3.50 -15.41
CA ILE A 184 22.91 2.85 -16.49
C ILE A 184 23.01 3.74 -17.74
N LEU A 185 21.93 4.46 -18.07
CA LEU A 185 21.86 5.30 -19.27
C LEU A 185 22.58 6.64 -19.11
N THR A 186 22.58 7.21 -17.90
CA THR A 186 23.05 8.58 -17.67
C THR A 186 24.47 8.65 -17.10
N VAL A 187 24.89 7.70 -16.26
CA VAL A 187 26.24 7.73 -15.64
C VAL A 187 27.37 7.75 -16.66
N PRO A 188 27.37 6.92 -17.73
CA PRO A 188 28.44 6.96 -18.73
C PRO A 188 28.54 8.30 -19.47
N LYS A 189 27.49 9.13 -19.43
CA LYS A 189 27.42 10.42 -20.13
C LYS A 189 27.69 11.62 -19.22
N LEU A 190 27.17 11.59 -18.00
CA LEU A 190 27.16 12.72 -17.06
C LEU A 190 28.10 12.52 -15.87
N GLY A 191 28.61 11.30 -15.67
CA GLY A 191 29.35 10.90 -14.48
C GLY A 191 28.45 10.64 -13.26
N ALA A 192 28.95 9.84 -12.32
CA ALA A 192 28.18 9.41 -11.15
C ALA A 192 27.84 10.59 -10.21
N GLY A 193 28.74 11.57 -10.07
CA GLY A 193 28.54 12.73 -9.19
C GLY A 193 27.33 13.58 -9.59
N VAL A 194 27.24 13.95 -10.87
CA VAL A 194 26.11 14.72 -11.41
C VAL A 194 24.82 13.93 -11.28
N VAL A 195 24.79 12.68 -11.74
CA VAL A 195 23.58 11.83 -11.71
C VAL A 195 23.06 11.65 -10.29
N LEU A 196 23.94 11.31 -9.33
CA LEU A 196 23.52 11.09 -7.95
C LEU A 196 23.09 12.38 -7.26
N SER A 197 23.74 13.51 -7.55
CA SER A 197 23.35 14.81 -6.99
C SER A 197 21.91 15.20 -7.40
N VAL A 198 21.57 15.01 -8.68
CA VAL A 198 20.22 15.24 -9.21
C VAL A 198 19.22 14.28 -8.57
N PHE A 199 19.58 12.99 -8.44
CA PHE A 199 18.72 12.01 -7.78
C PHE A 199 18.42 12.40 -6.33
N VAL A 200 19.44 12.67 -5.51
CA VAL A 200 19.25 13.06 -4.11
C VAL A 200 18.37 14.31 -4.01
N CYS A 201 18.63 15.33 -4.83
CA CYS A 201 17.81 16.54 -4.84
C CYS A 201 16.34 16.24 -5.15
N SER A 202 16.08 15.47 -6.21
CA SER A 202 14.71 15.06 -6.57
C SER A 202 14.03 14.23 -5.48
N GLN A 203 14.76 13.30 -4.85
CA GLN A 203 14.25 12.47 -3.76
C GLN A 203 13.81 13.32 -2.57
N ILE A 204 14.59 14.35 -2.18
CA ILE A 204 14.24 15.22 -1.06
C ILE A 204 13.03 16.12 -1.39
N ILE A 205 12.95 16.65 -2.61
CA ILE A 205 11.78 17.42 -3.07
C ILE A 205 10.52 16.55 -2.98
N PHE A 206 10.55 15.36 -3.59
CA PHE A 206 9.40 14.46 -3.57
C PHE A 206 9.09 13.91 -2.17
N ALA A 207 10.08 13.67 -1.33
CA ALA A 207 9.86 13.30 0.07
C ALA A 207 9.10 14.41 0.82
N CYS A 208 9.40 15.68 0.57
CA CYS A 208 8.64 16.78 1.16
C CYS A 208 7.19 16.83 0.67
N ILE A 209 6.94 16.56 -0.62
CA ILE A 209 5.59 16.49 -1.18
C ILE A 209 4.80 15.32 -0.55
N ILE A 210 5.41 14.14 -0.49
CA ILE A 210 4.81 12.93 0.09
C ILE A 210 4.49 13.16 1.57
N ASP A 211 5.41 13.74 2.34
CA ASP A 211 5.21 14.08 3.76
C ASP A 211 4.08 15.10 3.96
N HIS A 212 4.00 16.11 3.09
CA HIS A 212 3.03 17.20 3.22
C HIS A 212 1.60 16.73 2.97
N PHE A 213 1.42 15.88 1.96
CA PHE A 213 0.12 15.34 1.55
C PHE A 213 -0.20 13.95 2.16
N ALA A 214 0.73 13.36 2.93
CA ALA A 214 0.62 12.02 3.53
C ALA A 214 0.27 10.92 2.51
N LEU A 215 0.85 10.99 1.31
CA LEU A 215 0.40 10.21 0.13
C LEU A 215 0.57 8.68 0.27
N VAL A 216 1.49 8.22 1.12
CA VAL A 216 1.90 6.80 1.20
C VAL A 216 1.68 6.22 2.60
N GLY A 217 0.69 6.73 3.35
CA GLY A 217 0.44 6.29 4.73
C GLY A 217 1.49 6.76 5.74
N VAL A 218 2.39 7.66 5.31
CA VAL A 218 3.37 8.31 6.18
C VAL A 218 2.69 9.35 7.09
N PRO A 219 3.19 9.58 8.32
CA PRO A 219 2.69 10.64 9.17
C PRO A 219 2.77 11.99 8.46
N GLN A 220 1.64 12.71 8.40
CA GLN A 220 1.61 14.04 7.79
C GLN A 220 2.56 14.96 8.55
N ARG A 221 3.48 15.60 7.83
CA ARG A 221 4.36 16.63 8.39
C ARG A 221 4.06 17.97 7.73
N THR A 222 3.95 19.01 8.53
CA THR A 222 3.80 20.37 8.02
C THR A 222 5.05 20.78 7.26
N PHE A 223 4.86 21.41 6.10
CA PHE A 223 5.97 21.93 5.32
C PHE A 223 6.41 23.26 5.96
N THR A 224 7.62 23.30 6.49
CA THR A 224 8.16 24.48 7.18
C THR A 224 9.03 25.30 6.23
N LEU A 225 9.16 26.61 6.50
CA LEU A 225 10.06 27.49 5.76
C LEU A 225 11.51 26.97 5.74
N TRP A 226 11.96 26.36 6.84
CA TRP A 226 13.29 25.75 6.94
C TRP A 226 13.49 24.56 5.99
N ARG A 227 12.47 23.71 5.79
CA ARG A 227 12.53 22.65 4.78
C ARG A 227 12.61 23.23 3.37
N GLY A 228 11.86 24.30 3.10
CA GLY A 228 11.96 25.04 1.84
C GLY A 228 13.36 25.58 1.58
N LEU A 229 13.97 26.23 2.58
CA LEU A 229 15.34 26.73 2.48
C LEU A 229 16.36 25.60 2.24
N GLY A 230 16.20 24.47 2.93
CA GLY A 230 17.05 23.28 2.72
C GLY A 230 16.94 22.72 1.29
N VAL A 231 15.72 22.65 0.74
CA VAL A 231 15.48 22.23 -0.65
C VAL A 231 16.14 23.19 -1.64
N ILE A 232 16.01 24.51 -1.44
CA ILE A 232 16.68 25.52 -2.28
C ILE A 232 18.20 25.36 -2.21
N GLY A 233 18.74 25.12 -1.01
CA GLY A 233 20.17 24.83 -0.82
C GLY A 233 20.63 23.60 -1.60
N LEU A 234 19.87 22.50 -1.56
CA LEU A 234 20.17 21.30 -2.34
C LEU A 234 20.16 21.55 -3.85
N VAL A 235 19.18 22.30 -4.36
CA VAL A 235 19.14 22.70 -5.78
C VAL A 235 20.38 23.54 -6.14
N GLY A 236 20.78 24.46 -5.28
CA GLY A 236 22.01 25.24 -5.44
C GLY A 236 23.26 24.35 -5.51
N SER A 237 23.39 23.38 -4.61
CA SER A 237 24.49 22.42 -4.61
C SER A 237 24.56 21.61 -5.90
N VAL A 238 23.42 21.12 -6.40
CA VAL A 238 23.36 20.40 -7.69
C VAL A 238 23.78 21.30 -8.85
N ALA A 239 23.35 22.56 -8.86
CA ALA A 239 23.72 23.51 -9.91
C ALA A 239 25.24 23.77 -9.95
N VAL A 240 25.89 23.83 -8.78
CA VAL A 240 27.36 23.94 -8.69
C VAL A 240 28.03 22.65 -9.19
N ILE A 241 27.60 21.48 -8.70
CA ILE A 241 28.17 20.17 -9.09
C ILE A 241 28.02 19.91 -10.59
N THR A 242 26.93 20.35 -11.21
CA THR A 242 26.69 20.12 -12.64
C THR A 242 27.51 21.05 -13.53
N LYS A 243 27.96 22.19 -12.99
CA LYS A 243 28.68 23.22 -13.76
C LYS A 243 30.19 22.98 -13.84
N PHE A 244 30.76 22.29 -12.86
CA PHE A 244 32.21 22.06 -12.72
C PHE A 244 32.54 20.57 -12.75
#